data_AF-A0A147J1T4-F1
#
_entry.id   AF-A0A147J1T4-F1
#
_cell.length_a   1.000
_cell.length_b   1.000
_cell.length_c   1.000
_cell.angle_alpha   90.00
_cell.angle_beta   90.00
_cell.angle_gamma   90.00
#
_symmetry.space_group_name_H-M   'P 1'
#
loop_
_entity.id
_entity.type
_entity.pdbx_description
1 polymer ?
#
loop_
_entity_poly.entity_id
_entity_poly.type
_entity_poly.pdbx_seq_one_letter_code
_entity_poly.pdbx_strand_id
1 'polypeptide(L)'
;AAKVLVDQDERATIIRARASALAAEAGLELVEDEGLVAENAGLTEWPVPLLGRFDEAFLDVPPEVIQLTARVNQKYFVCRSADGKLANAFVCTANIEASDGGAKIVEGNGKVLAARLSDARFFYETDLKTKLDDLRPKLEKIVFHEKLGTVADKVERVAKLARWLVEEGIVTESPSRRR
;
A
#
# COMPACT_ATOMS: atom_id res chain seq x y z
N ALA A 1 23.19 -17.28 -20.71
CA ALA A 1 22.08 -17.77 -21.55
C ALA A 1 20.83 -16.99 -21.18
N ALA A 2 19.99 -16.61 -22.16
CA ALA A 2 18.69 -15.99 -21.87
C ALA A 2 17.71 -17.07 -21.37
N LYS A 3 16.94 -16.77 -20.33
CA LYS A 3 15.93 -17.66 -19.74
C LYS A 3 14.58 -16.96 -19.81
N VAL A 4 13.55 -17.67 -20.26
CA VAL A 4 12.17 -17.18 -20.36
C VAL A 4 11.24 -18.27 -19.86
N LEU A 5 10.38 -17.93 -18.90
CA LEU A 5 9.29 -18.77 -18.44
C LEU A 5 7.99 -18.24 -19.02
N VAL A 6 7.40 -18.96 -19.98
CA VAL A 6 6.26 -18.46 -20.77
C VAL A 6 4.95 -18.48 -19.96
N ASP A 7 4.76 -19.49 -19.13
CA ASP A 7 3.55 -19.66 -18.34
C ASP A 7 3.46 -18.61 -17.21
N GLN A 8 2.40 -17.80 -17.23
CA GLN A 8 2.20 -16.75 -16.25
C GLN A 8 1.81 -17.30 -14.87
N ASP A 9 1.05 -18.39 -14.81
CA ASP A 9 0.64 -19.02 -13.56
C ASP A 9 1.84 -19.68 -12.88
N GLU A 10 2.78 -20.22 -13.66
CA GLU A 10 4.05 -20.72 -13.14
C GLU A 10 4.91 -19.57 -12.57
N ARG A 11 5.01 -18.44 -13.29
CA ARG A 11 5.69 -17.23 -12.77
C ARG A 11 5.05 -16.73 -11.48
N ALA A 12 3.73 -16.63 -11.43
CA ALA A 12 2.99 -16.23 -10.23
C ALA A 12 3.24 -17.18 -9.06
N THR A 13 3.26 -18.49 -9.31
CA THR A 13 3.58 -19.52 -8.31
C THR A 13 4.98 -19.37 -7.75
N ILE A 14 5.97 -19.12 -8.62
CA ILE A 14 7.36 -18.85 -8.20
C ILE A 14 7.43 -17.59 -7.33
N ILE A 15 6.81 -16.49 -7.76
CA ILE A 15 6.81 -15.22 -7.01
C ILE A 15 6.21 -15.43 -5.63
N ARG A 16 5.02 -16.01 -5.54
CA ARG A 16 4.31 -16.25 -4.28
C ARG A 16 5.12 -17.11 -3.32
N ALA A 17 5.61 -18.25 -3.80
CA ALA A 17 6.34 -19.20 -2.97
C ALA A 17 7.68 -18.64 -2.50
N ARG A 18 8.47 -18.02 -3.40
CA ARG A 18 9.80 -17.50 -3.06
C ARG A 18 9.73 -16.23 -2.23
N ALA A 19 8.80 -15.31 -2.50
CA ALA A 19 8.62 -14.12 -1.66
C ALA A 19 8.24 -14.49 -0.23
N SER A 20 7.31 -15.44 -0.06
CA SER A 20 6.89 -15.92 1.26
C SER A 20 8.02 -16.64 1.99
N ALA A 21 8.78 -17.50 1.29
CA ALA A 21 9.93 -18.19 1.86
C ALA A 21 11.03 -17.22 2.31
N LEU A 22 11.37 -16.22 1.50
CA LEU A 22 12.36 -15.20 1.84
C LEU A 22 11.97 -14.37 3.07
N ALA A 23 10.69 -14.01 3.20
CA ALA A 23 10.19 -13.34 4.40
C ALA A 23 10.34 -14.26 5.63
N ALA A 24 9.92 -15.52 5.52
CA ALA A 24 10.00 -16.49 6.62
C ALA A 24 11.44 -16.80 7.05
N GLU A 25 12.37 -16.94 6.09
CA GLU A 25 13.82 -17.11 6.34
C GLU A 25 14.40 -15.92 7.13
N ALA A 26 13.83 -14.72 6.97
CA ALA A 26 14.19 -13.52 7.72
C ALA A 26 13.39 -13.33 9.03
N GLY A 27 12.58 -14.31 9.44
CA GLY A 27 11.73 -14.23 10.63
C GLY A 27 10.55 -13.27 10.49
N LEU A 28 10.08 -13.04 9.26
CA LEU A 28 9.00 -12.13 8.92
C LEU A 28 7.87 -12.86 8.20
N GLU A 29 6.71 -12.21 8.14
CA GLU A 29 5.56 -12.63 7.37
C GLU A 29 5.38 -11.72 6.15
N LEU A 30 5.24 -12.27 4.95
CA LEU A 30 4.94 -11.47 3.76
C LEU A 30 3.49 -10.98 3.83
N VAL A 31 3.23 -9.71 3.54
CA VAL A 31 1.85 -9.24 3.38
C VAL A 31 1.31 -9.75 2.04
N GLU A 32 0.38 -10.69 2.11
CA GLU A 32 -0.24 -11.31 0.93
C GLU A 32 -0.95 -10.29 0.05
N ASP A 33 -0.68 -10.34 -1.25
CA ASP A 33 -1.33 -9.50 -2.27
C ASP A 33 -1.32 -10.22 -3.63
N GLU A 34 -2.36 -10.99 -3.90
CA GLU A 34 -2.49 -11.75 -5.15
C GLU A 34 -2.56 -10.85 -6.40
N GLY A 35 -3.09 -9.64 -6.27
CA GLY A 35 -3.07 -8.66 -7.35
C GLY A 35 -1.65 -8.25 -7.71
N LEU A 36 -0.79 -8.07 -6.70
CA LEU A 36 0.62 -7.74 -6.89
C LEU A 36 1.43 -8.93 -7.39
N VAL A 37 1.09 -10.16 -7.00
CA VAL A 37 1.67 -11.39 -7.58
C VAL A 37 1.38 -11.45 -9.08
N ALA A 38 0.12 -11.30 -9.48
CA ALA A 38 -0.27 -11.32 -10.89
C ALA A 38 0.40 -10.20 -11.69
N GLU A 39 0.50 -8.99 -11.12
CA GLU A 39 1.18 -7.86 -11.75
C GLU A 39 2.68 -8.13 -11.95
N ASN A 40 3.40 -8.61 -10.92
CA ASN A 40 4.82 -8.97 -11.05
C ASN A 40 5.05 -10.11 -12.06
N ALA A 41 4.15 -11.09 -12.11
CA ALA A 41 4.19 -12.17 -13.11
C ALA A 41 3.95 -11.64 -14.54
N GLY A 42 3.22 -10.55 -14.70
CA GLY A 42 3.06 -9.85 -15.99
C GLY A 42 4.25 -8.98 -16.39
N LEU A 43 5.03 -8.49 -15.41
CA LEU A 43 6.17 -7.61 -15.62
C LEU A 43 7.51 -8.32 -15.81
N THR A 44 7.59 -9.59 -15.43
CA THR A 44 8.81 -10.40 -15.50
C THR A 44 8.60 -11.63 -16.35
N GLU A 45 9.62 -12.00 -17.11
CA GLU A 45 9.67 -13.22 -17.92
C GLU A 45 10.49 -14.33 -17.21
N TRP A 46 11.36 -13.95 -16.27
CA TRP A 46 12.12 -14.85 -15.41
C TRP A 46 12.15 -14.30 -13.97
N PRO A 47 11.12 -14.57 -13.15
CA PRO A 47 10.97 -13.92 -11.85
C PRO A 47 12.00 -14.42 -10.84
N VAL A 48 12.75 -13.50 -10.26
CA VAL A 48 13.67 -13.75 -9.16
C VAL A 48 13.31 -12.82 -8.00
N PRO A 49 12.45 -13.26 -7.06
CA PRO A 49 12.16 -12.51 -5.85
C PRO A 49 13.41 -12.34 -4.98
N LEU A 50 13.60 -11.15 -4.42
CA LEU A 50 14.73 -10.76 -3.58
C LEU A 50 14.25 -9.94 -2.38
N LEU A 51 14.73 -10.28 -1.19
CA LEU A 51 14.42 -9.54 0.04
C LEU A 51 15.39 -8.37 0.21
N GLY A 52 14.83 -7.19 0.50
CA GLY A 52 15.57 -5.98 0.83
C GLY A 52 15.09 -5.33 2.11
N ARG A 53 15.86 -4.33 2.55
CA ARG A 53 15.56 -3.50 3.72
C ARG A 53 15.54 -2.02 3.34
N PHE A 54 14.71 -1.25 4.03
CA PHE A 54 14.73 0.20 4.01
C PHE A 54 14.99 0.75 5.42
N ASP A 55 15.22 2.05 5.53
CA ASP A 55 15.50 2.70 6.81
C ASP A 55 14.29 2.59 7.77
N GLU A 56 14.54 2.15 9.00
CA GLU A 56 13.50 2.02 10.03
C GLU A 56 12.82 3.36 10.36
N ALA A 57 13.49 4.49 10.11
CA ALA A 57 12.91 5.83 10.29
C ALA A 57 11.67 6.08 9.41
N PHE A 58 11.44 5.28 8.36
CA PHE A 58 10.21 5.35 7.58
C PHE A 58 9.00 4.75 8.30
N LEU A 59 9.20 3.90 9.32
CA LEU A 59 8.12 3.30 10.11
C LEU A 59 7.37 4.31 10.99
N ASP A 60 7.86 5.55 11.09
CA ASP A 60 7.13 6.67 11.72
C ASP A 60 5.90 7.12 10.90
N VAL A 61 5.84 6.75 9.61
CA VAL A 61 4.71 7.03 8.72
C VAL A 61 3.70 5.87 8.81
N PRO A 62 2.38 6.12 8.70
CA PRO A 62 1.38 5.06 8.79
C PRO A 62 1.69 3.87 7.84
N PRO A 63 1.53 2.62 8.31
CA PRO A 63 1.83 1.44 7.51
C PRO A 63 1.15 1.40 6.15
N GLU A 64 -0.07 1.92 6.04
CA GLU A 64 -0.85 1.98 4.81
C GLU A 64 -0.17 2.86 3.76
N VAL A 65 0.50 3.95 4.17
CA VAL A 65 1.24 4.84 3.26
C VAL A 65 2.47 4.10 2.72
N ILE A 66 3.22 3.43 3.59
CA ILE A 66 4.43 2.67 3.21
C ILE A 66 4.05 1.54 2.24
N GLN A 67 3.03 0.75 2.59
CA GLN A 67 2.54 -0.34 1.76
C GLN A 67 2.04 0.17 0.40
N LEU A 68 1.26 1.26 0.40
CA LEU A 68 0.76 1.85 -0.84
C LEU A 68 1.91 2.36 -1.73
N THR A 69 2.88 3.06 -1.16
CA THR A 69 4.06 3.56 -1.89
C THR A 69 4.88 2.41 -2.48
N ALA A 70 5.21 1.39 -1.70
CA ALA A 70 5.95 0.21 -2.16
C ALA A 70 5.19 -0.53 -3.28
N ARG A 71 3.89 -0.79 -3.06
CA ARG A 71 3.03 -1.50 -4.00
C ARG A 71 2.82 -0.73 -5.30
N VAL A 72 2.41 0.53 -5.23
CA VAL A 72 1.97 1.28 -6.41
C VAL A 72 3.15 1.80 -7.21
N ASN A 73 4.16 2.38 -6.55
CA ASN A 73 5.26 3.01 -7.25
C ASN A 73 6.33 2.02 -7.70
N GLN A 74 6.52 0.92 -6.96
CA GLN A 74 7.66 0.02 -7.18
C GLN A 74 7.29 -1.44 -7.38
N LYS A 75 6.03 -1.83 -7.16
CA LYS A 75 5.55 -3.22 -7.27
C LYS A 75 6.22 -4.17 -6.28
N TYR A 76 6.60 -3.65 -5.11
CA TYR A 76 7.21 -4.44 -4.06
C TYR A 76 6.18 -4.90 -3.05
N PHE A 77 6.39 -6.11 -2.53
CA PHE A 77 5.67 -6.61 -1.37
C PHE A 77 6.31 -6.03 -0.10
N VAL A 78 5.51 -5.85 0.95
CA VAL A 78 5.99 -5.47 2.27
C VAL A 78 5.86 -6.65 3.23
N CYS A 79 6.59 -6.60 4.35
CA CYS A 79 6.57 -7.67 5.35
C CYS A 79 6.08 -7.15 6.71
N ARG A 80 5.63 -8.06 7.55
CA ARG A 80 5.30 -7.84 8.95
C ARG A 80 6.21 -8.64 9.88
N SER A 81 6.46 -8.12 11.06
CA SER A 81 7.08 -8.85 12.17
C SER A 81 6.09 -9.80 12.83
N ALA A 82 6.59 -10.71 13.66
CA ALA A 82 5.78 -11.70 14.38
C ALA A 82 4.72 -11.08 15.33
N ASP A 83 4.87 -9.81 15.72
CA ASP A 83 3.89 -9.05 16.51
C ASP A 83 2.81 -8.38 15.64
N GLY A 84 2.81 -8.64 14.33
CA GLY A 84 1.83 -8.13 13.36
C GLY A 84 2.11 -6.70 12.87
N LYS A 85 3.18 -6.05 13.31
CA LYS A 85 3.56 -4.70 12.85
C LYS A 85 4.28 -4.76 11.51
N LEU A 86 4.20 -3.67 10.74
CA LEU A 86 4.99 -3.54 9.51
C LEU A 86 6.48 -3.56 9.84
N ALA A 87 7.25 -4.37 9.12
CA ALA A 87 8.70 -4.42 9.20
C ALA A 87 9.35 -3.54 8.13
N ASN A 88 10.58 -3.09 8.38
CA ASN A 88 11.41 -2.36 7.41
C ASN A 88 11.96 -3.25 6.27
N ALA A 89 11.15 -4.19 5.78
CA ALA A 89 11.49 -5.15 4.75
C ALA A 89 10.53 -5.07 3.58
N PHE A 90 11.10 -5.31 2.40
CA PHE A 90 10.35 -5.44 1.17
C PHE A 90 10.87 -6.62 0.35
N VAL A 91 10.02 -7.16 -0.52
CA VAL A 91 10.45 -8.12 -1.56
C VAL A 91 10.22 -7.47 -2.91
N CYS A 92 11.29 -7.35 -3.70
CA CYS A 92 11.22 -6.95 -5.11
C CYS A 92 11.39 -8.17 -6.02
N THR A 93 10.84 -8.12 -7.23
CA THR A 93 11.01 -9.20 -8.23
C THR A 93 11.96 -8.72 -9.32
N ALA A 94 13.16 -9.29 -9.37
CA ALA A 94 14.09 -9.08 -10.47
C ALA A 94 13.70 -9.95 -11.67
N ASN A 95 14.15 -9.56 -12.86
CA ASN A 95 13.97 -10.32 -14.10
C ASN A 95 15.26 -11.04 -14.55
N ILE A 96 16.25 -11.14 -13.66
CA ILE A 96 17.56 -11.75 -13.94
C ILE A 96 18.15 -12.38 -12.69
N GLU A 97 18.79 -13.53 -12.86
CA GLU A 97 19.67 -14.11 -11.85
C GLU A 97 21.02 -13.38 -11.86
N ALA A 98 21.25 -12.53 -10.86
CA ALA A 98 22.51 -11.83 -10.72
C ALA A 98 23.61 -12.73 -10.13
N SER A 99 24.84 -12.58 -10.60
CA SER A 99 25.99 -13.37 -10.15
C SER A 99 26.40 -13.11 -8.69
N ASP A 100 25.96 -11.98 -8.12
CA ASP A 100 26.17 -11.61 -6.72
C ASP A 100 24.98 -12.01 -5.82
N GLY A 101 24.09 -12.89 -6.31
CA GLY A 101 22.89 -13.30 -5.59
C GLY A 101 21.83 -12.20 -5.48
N GLY A 102 21.96 -11.10 -6.23
CA GLY A 102 21.00 -10.00 -6.24
C GLY A 102 21.33 -8.85 -5.28
N ALA A 103 22.50 -8.88 -4.62
CA ALA A 103 22.88 -7.88 -3.62
C ALA A 103 22.83 -6.43 -4.17
N LYS A 104 23.44 -6.18 -5.34
CA LYS A 104 23.39 -4.84 -5.97
C LYS A 104 22.00 -4.44 -6.44
N ILE A 105 21.19 -5.42 -6.87
CA ILE A 105 19.80 -5.18 -7.28
C ILE A 105 19.02 -4.69 -6.06
N VAL A 106 19.09 -5.43 -4.95
CA VAL A 106 18.40 -5.06 -3.71
C VAL A 106 18.85 -3.69 -3.21
N GLU A 107 20.15 -3.39 -3.21
CA GLU A 107 20.68 -2.09 -2.81
C GLU A 107 20.10 -0.95 -3.67
N GLY A 108 20.10 -1.13 -5.00
CA GLY A 108 19.55 -0.15 -5.93
C GLY A 108 18.04 0.07 -5.74
N ASN A 109 17.28 -1.02 -5.65
CA ASN A 109 15.82 -0.97 -5.42
C ASN A 109 15.51 -0.34 -4.04
N GLY A 110 16.33 -0.60 -3.02
CA GLY A 110 16.22 0.02 -1.70
C GLY A 110 16.40 1.54 -1.75
N LYS A 111 17.38 2.04 -2.51
CA LYS A 111 17.57 3.49 -2.72
C LYS A 111 16.39 4.13 -3.43
N VAL A 112 15.83 3.46 -4.44
CA VAL A 112 14.66 3.96 -5.16
C VAL A 112 13.44 3.98 -4.24
N LEU A 113 13.21 2.93 -3.45
CA LEU A 113 12.13 2.88 -2.47
C LEU A 113 12.28 3.98 -1.42
N ALA A 114 13.49 4.18 -0.88
CA ALA A 114 13.76 5.21 0.12
C ALA A 114 13.42 6.62 -0.41
N ALA A 115 13.75 6.92 -1.67
CA ALA A 115 13.35 8.18 -2.29
C ALA A 115 11.83 8.35 -2.36
N ARG A 116 11.09 7.29 -2.74
CA ARG A 116 9.62 7.31 -2.79
C ARG A 116 8.98 7.45 -1.41
N LEU A 117 9.54 6.77 -0.40
CA LEU A 117 9.07 6.88 0.99
C LEU A 117 9.37 8.27 1.58
N SER A 118 10.48 8.90 1.20
CA SER A 118 10.78 10.28 1.58
C SER A 118 9.74 11.26 1.04
N ASP A 119 9.34 11.12 -0.23
CA ASP A 119 8.26 11.92 -0.81
C ASP A 119 6.94 11.69 -0.07
N ALA A 120 6.58 10.41 0.16
CA ALA A 120 5.35 10.04 0.85
C ALA A 120 5.30 10.59 2.28
N ARG A 121 6.41 10.50 3.02
CA ARG A 121 6.57 11.09 4.35
C ARG A 121 6.37 12.60 4.31
N PHE A 122 7.00 13.29 3.38
CA PHE A 122 6.86 14.74 3.23
C PHE A 122 5.39 15.15 2.98
N PHE A 123 4.67 14.43 2.12
CA PHE A 123 3.25 14.69 1.87
C PHE A 123 2.41 14.43 3.12
N TYR A 124 2.63 13.31 3.80
CA TYR A 124 1.94 12.98 5.04
C TYR A 124 2.14 14.07 6.12
N GLU A 125 3.39 14.44 6.38
CA GLU A 125 3.72 15.49 7.35
C GLU A 125 3.17 16.87 6.94
N THR A 126 3.07 17.14 5.64
CA THR A 126 2.49 18.39 5.14
C THR A 126 0.97 18.41 5.31
N ASP A 127 0.29 17.31 5.03
CA ASP A 127 -1.15 17.18 5.19
C ASP A 127 -1.57 17.30 6.66
N LEU A 128 -0.76 16.78 7.59
CA LEU A 128 -0.99 16.91 9.03
C LEU A 128 -0.92 18.36 9.55
N LYS A 129 -0.33 19.30 8.80
CA LYS A 129 -0.25 20.72 9.22
C LYS A 129 -1.59 21.44 9.14
N THR A 130 -2.55 20.94 8.37
CA THR A 130 -3.86 21.57 8.20
C THR A 130 -4.93 20.69 8.81
N LYS A 131 -5.73 21.22 9.74
CA LYS A 131 -6.83 20.44 10.33
C LYS A 131 -7.95 20.26 9.30
N LEU A 132 -8.68 19.15 9.39
CA LEU A 132 -9.83 18.90 8.53
C LEU A 132 -10.90 20.00 8.65
N ASP A 133 -11.08 20.56 9.85
CA ASP A 133 -12.01 21.68 10.08
C ASP A 133 -11.62 22.95 9.30
N ASP A 134 -10.32 23.20 9.14
CA ASP A 134 -9.80 24.33 8.36
C ASP A 134 -10.01 24.12 6.85
N LEU A 135 -10.22 22.87 6.42
CA LEU A 135 -10.53 22.53 5.03
C LEU A 135 -12.03 22.64 4.70
N ARG A 136 -12.91 22.55 5.70
CA ARG A 136 -14.38 22.60 5.51
C ARG A 136 -14.85 23.81 4.69
N PRO A 137 -14.40 25.06 4.95
CA PRO A 137 -14.83 26.22 4.16
C PRO A 137 -14.46 26.13 2.67
N LYS A 138 -13.44 25.34 2.30
CA LYS A 138 -13.06 25.16 0.89
C LYS A 138 -14.14 24.41 0.10
N LEU A 139 -14.97 23.59 0.77
CA LEU A 139 -16.04 22.83 0.12
C LEU A 139 -17.18 23.73 -0.40
N GLU A 140 -17.34 24.93 0.15
CA GLU A 140 -18.32 25.93 -0.31
C GLU A 140 -17.96 26.47 -1.71
N LYS A 141 -16.70 26.33 -2.13
CA LYS A 141 -16.23 26.80 -3.44
C LYS A 141 -16.39 25.76 -4.54
N ILE A 142 -16.76 24.52 -4.19
CA ILE A 142 -16.84 23.41 -5.14
C ILE A 142 -18.32 23.20 -5.50
N VAL A 143 -18.71 23.57 -6.72
CA VAL A 143 -20.06 23.34 -7.22
C VAL A 143 -20.30 21.83 -7.33
N PHE A 144 -21.31 21.32 -6.60
CA PHE A 144 -21.73 19.93 -6.71
C PHE A 144 -22.69 19.76 -7.88
N HIS A 145 -23.69 20.64 -7.97
CA HIS A 145 -24.65 20.69 -9.06
C HIS A 145 -25.35 22.05 -9.04
N GLU A 146 -25.58 22.65 -10.22
CA GLU A 146 -26.15 24.00 -10.37
C GLU A 146 -27.40 24.24 -9.49
N LYS A 147 -28.35 23.29 -9.51
CA LYS A 147 -29.59 23.38 -8.72
C LYS A 147 -29.50 22.92 -7.26
N LEU A 148 -28.42 22.24 -6.86
CA LEU A 148 -28.30 21.62 -5.52
C LEU A 148 -27.16 22.23 -4.70
N GLY A 149 -26.49 23.26 -5.23
CA GLY A 149 -25.44 24.01 -4.57
C GLY A 149 -24.08 23.32 -4.62
N THR A 150 -23.37 23.45 -3.51
CA THR A 150 -21.96 23.13 -3.35
C THR A 150 -21.76 21.75 -2.73
N VAL A 151 -20.51 21.28 -2.68
CA VAL A 151 -20.14 20.07 -1.94
C VAL A 151 -20.42 20.26 -0.45
N ALA A 152 -20.23 21.46 0.11
CA ALA A 152 -20.60 21.77 1.48
C ALA A 152 -22.11 21.54 1.72
N ASP A 153 -22.97 22.04 0.82
CA ASP A 153 -24.42 21.85 0.92
C ASP A 153 -24.81 20.37 0.84
N LYS A 154 -24.14 19.60 -0.03
CA LYS A 154 -24.35 18.16 -0.13
C LYS A 154 -24.00 17.45 1.19
N VAL A 155 -22.84 17.75 1.77
CA VAL A 155 -22.38 17.15 3.03
C VAL A 155 -23.37 17.46 4.16
N GLU A 156 -23.82 18.71 4.26
CA GLU A 156 -24.81 19.13 5.27
C GLU A 156 -26.13 18.36 5.14
N ARG A 157 -26.65 18.20 3.91
CA ARG A 157 -27.87 17.40 3.67
C ARG A 157 -27.68 15.93 4.05
N VAL A 158 -26.54 15.34 3.68
CA VAL A 158 -26.23 13.93 4.01
C VAL A 158 -26.11 13.75 5.52
N ALA A 159 -25.46 14.68 6.23
CA ALA A 159 -25.33 14.64 7.68
C ALA A 159 -26.69 14.71 8.40
N LYS A 160 -27.57 15.62 7.94
CA LYS A 160 -28.96 15.72 8.44
C LYS A 160 -29.75 14.44 8.21
N LEU A 161 -29.68 13.87 7.01
CA LEU A 161 -30.36 12.63 6.68
C LEU A 161 -29.85 11.45 7.51
N ALA A 162 -28.52 11.32 7.65
CA ALA A 162 -27.91 10.26 8.45
C ALA A 162 -28.34 10.35 9.92
N ARG A 163 -28.39 11.56 10.48
CA ARG A 163 -28.91 11.81 11.84
C ARG A 163 -30.38 11.40 11.96
N TRP A 164 -31.23 11.87 11.05
CA TRP A 164 -32.65 11.56 11.04
C TRP A 164 -32.92 10.04 10.97
N LEU A 165 -32.17 9.31 10.13
CA LEU A 165 -32.29 7.85 10.02
C LEU A 165 -32.03 7.12 11.35
N VAL A 166 -31.11 7.62 12.17
CA VAL A 166 -30.80 7.06 13.50
C VAL A 166 -31.86 7.47 14.52
N GLU A 167 -32.26 8.74 14.53
CA GLU A 167 -33.25 9.28 15.48
C GLU A 167 -34.64 8.64 15.29
N GLU A 168 -35.04 8.31 14.06
CA GLU A 168 -36.28 7.58 13.75
C GLU A 168 -36.19 6.06 13.92
N GLY A 169 -35.02 5.53 14.33
CA GLY A 169 -34.81 4.10 14.53
C GLY A 169 -34.83 3.26 13.24
N ILE A 170 -34.71 3.90 12.07
CA ILE A 170 -34.63 3.22 10.76
C ILE A 170 -33.30 2.47 10.65
N VAL A 171 -32.21 3.14 11.03
CA VAL A 171 -30.89 2.53 11.19
C VAL A 171 -30.69 2.24 12.66
N THR A 172 -30.71 0.96 13.01
CA THR A 172 -30.44 0.47 14.36
C THR A 172 -28.95 0.18 14.55
N GLU A 173 -28.51 -0.07 15.78
CA GLU A 173 -27.13 -0.45 16.05
C GLU A 173 -26.73 -1.67 15.22
N SER A 174 -25.56 -1.60 14.58
CA SER A 174 -25.01 -2.75 13.87
C SER A 174 -24.79 -3.92 14.85
N PRO A 175 -25.27 -5.14 14.55
CA PRO A 175 -25.04 -6.32 15.38
C PRO A 175 -23.56 -6.62 15.61
N SER A 176 -22.68 -6.10 14.73
CA SER A 176 -21.24 -6.31 14.76
C SER A 176 -20.46 -5.48 15.79
N ARG A 177 -21.10 -4.58 16.55
CA ARG A 177 -20.42 -3.81 17.62
C ARG A 177 -20.29 -4.54 18.97
N ARG A 178 -20.69 -5.81 19.06
CA ARG A 178 -20.31 -6.69 20.19
C ARG A 178 -19.02 -7.44 19.86
N ARG A 179 -17.87 -6.80 20.04
CA ARG A 179 -16.57 -7.38 20.43
C ARG A 179 -15.52 -6.30 20.58
#